data_AF-A0A933KX03-F1
#
_entry.id   AF-A0A933KX03-F1
#
_cell.length_a   1.000
_cell.length_b   1.000
_cell.length_c   1.000
_cell.angle_alpha   90.00
_cell.angle_beta   90.00
_cell.angle_gamma   90.00
#
_symmetry.space_group_name_H-M   'P 1'
#
loop_
_entity.id
_entity.type
_entity.pdbx_description
1 polymer ?
#
loop_
_entity_poly.entity_id
_entity_poly.type
_entity_poly.pdbx_seq_one_letter_code
_entity_poly.pdbx_strand_id
1 'polypeptide(L)'
;MASSSSNPIRSIIAVLGGLAVVSLVTESLEFTLVTAASGGTVADMAGYFQVRNRPAILAAKLVYNTLAGVLGGYMTAKVAGARELRHGVVVAVVQTAALIWGFTAGEYAAFTPAWMRVALLLLTGPAMVAGASVRAKAVGGGQ
;
A
#
# COMPACT_ATOMS: atom_id res chain seq x y z
N MET A 1 8.22 17.93 31.12
CA MET A 1 8.03 17.38 29.77
C MET A 1 7.06 18.25 29.00
N ALA A 2 7.54 19.12 28.11
CA ALA A 2 6.66 19.94 27.28
C ALA A 2 6.00 19.04 26.22
N SER A 3 4.67 18.95 26.20
CA SER A 3 3.94 18.27 25.15
C SER A 3 4.15 19.05 23.84
N SER A 4 5.08 18.62 22.99
CA SER A 4 5.19 19.15 21.63
C SER A 4 3.85 18.92 20.92
N SER A 5 3.10 20.01 20.71
CA SER A 5 1.88 20.02 19.93
C SER A 5 2.23 19.55 18.52
N SER A 6 1.77 18.35 18.14
CA SER A 6 1.99 17.79 16.82
C SER A 6 1.43 18.74 15.76
N ASN A 7 2.26 19.22 14.84
CA ASN A 7 1.82 20.02 13.70
C ASN A 7 0.85 19.16 12.84
N PRO A 8 -0.44 19.52 12.74
CA PRO A 8 -1.44 18.70 12.04
C PRO A 8 -1.13 18.56 10.55
N ILE A 9 -0.51 19.56 9.92
CA ILE A 9 -0.12 19.51 8.51
C ILE A 9 0.91 18.40 8.29
N ARG A 10 1.88 18.26 9.20
CA ARG A 10 2.89 17.20 9.13
C ARG A 10 2.26 15.80 9.22
N SER A 11 1.26 15.64 10.09
CA SER A 11 0.50 14.38 10.22
C SER A 11 -0.25 14.03 8.93
N ILE A 12 -0.90 15.01 8.31
CA ILE A 12 -1.61 14.82 7.04
C ILE A 12 -0.62 14.43 5.94
N ILE A 13 0.49 15.17 5.80
CA ILE A 13 1.53 14.89 4.80
C ILE A 13 2.13 13.49 5.00
N ALA A 14 2.33 13.05 6.24
CA ALA A 14 2.85 11.72 6.52
C ALA A 14 1.92 10.62 5.98
N VAL A 15 0.62 10.71 6.28
CA VAL A 15 -0.37 9.72 5.86
C VAL A 15 -0.56 9.75 4.34
N LEU A 16 -0.79 10.94 3.75
CA LEU A 16 -0.97 11.08 2.31
C LEU A 16 0.29 10.66 1.54
N GLY A 17 1.47 11.00 2.04
CA GLY A 17 2.75 10.58 1.45
C GLY A 17 2.92 9.07 1.47
N GLY A 18 2.55 8.40 2.57
CA GLY A 18 2.54 6.94 2.65
C GLY A 18 1.62 6.28 1.64
N LEU A 19 0.38 6.76 1.53
CA LEU A 19 -0.59 6.27 0.57
C LEU A 19 -0.11 6.48 -0.88
N ALA A 20 0.40 7.68 -1.18
CA ALA A 20 0.93 8.00 -2.50
C ALA A 20 2.09 7.06 -2.89
N VAL A 21 3.00 6.74 -1.95
CA VAL A 21 4.08 5.78 -2.20
C VAL A 21 3.52 4.40 -2.54
N VAL A 22 2.52 3.90 -1.80
CA VAL A 22 1.90 2.59 -2.11
C VAL A 22 1.25 2.62 -3.49
N SER A 23 0.41 3.61 -3.78
CA SER A 23 -0.29 3.72 -5.07
C SER A 23 0.69 3.81 -6.23
N LEU A 24 1.63 4.76 -6.20
CA LEU A 24 2.56 4.99 -7.30
C LEU A 24 3.42 3.75 -7.58
N VAL A 25 3.90 3.07 -6.55
CA VAL A 25 4.71 1.85 -6.73
C VAL A 25 3.86 0.71 -7.28
N THR A 26 2.72 0.43 -6.65
CA THR A 26 1.90 -0.75 -7.00
C THR A 26 1.23 -0.61 -8.37
N GLU A 27 0.70 0.56 -8.70
CA GLU A 27 0.02 0.81 -9.97
C GLU A 27 1.01 0.82 -11.14
N SER A 28 2.17 1.48 -10.97
CA SER A 28 3.21 1.51 -12.01
C SER A 28 3.76 0.11 -12.29
N LEU A 29 4.02 -0.69 -11.25
CA LEU A 29 4.48 -2.06 -11.40
C LEU A 29 3.42 -2.96 -12.02
N GLU A 30 2.15 -2.83 -11.61
CA GLU A 30 1.06 -3.59 -12.21
C GLU A 30 0.93 -3.30 -13.70
N PHE A 31 0.85 -2.02 -14.07
CA PHE A 31 0.71 -1.62 -15.47
C PHE A 31 1.89 -2.08 -16.31
N THR A 32 3.11 -1.94 -15.80
CA THR A 32 4.33 -2.42 -16.47
C THR A 32 4.30 -3.94 -16.66
N LEU A 33 3.98 -4.70 -15.62
CA LEU A 33 3.92 -6.16 -15.67
C LEU A 33 2.84 -6.66 -16.63
N VAL A 34 1.66 -6.04 -16.60
CA VAL A 34 0.56 -6.39 -17.51
C VAL A 34 0.95 -6.10 -18.95
N THR A 35 1.49 -4.91 -19.24
CA THR A 35 1.94 -4.51 -20.59
C THR A 35 3.05 -5.43 -21.11
N ALA A 36 4.00 -5.79 -20.26
CA ALA A 36 5.07 -6.73 -20.63
C ALA A 36 4.51 -8.13 -20.92
N ALA A 37 3.56 -8.62 -20.11
CA ALA A 37 2.96 -9.94 -20.24
C ALA A 37 1.93 -10.06 -21.37
N SER A 38 1.37 -8.94 -21.85
CA SER A 38 0.51 -8.88 -23.04
C SER A 38 1.29 -8.81 -24.35
N GLY A 39 2.61 -8.51 -24.30
CA GLY A 39 3.42 -8.32 -25.50
C GLY A 39 3.14 -7.00 -26.23
N GLY A 40 2.55 -6.01 -25.54
CA GLY A 40 2.14 -4.73 -26.15
C GLY A 40 1.11 -3.99 -25.30
N THR A 41 0.65 -2.83 -25.79
CA THR A 41 -0.38 -2.05 -25.11
C THR A 41 -1.72 -2.78 -25.11
N VAL A 42 -2.41 -2.73 -23.97
CA VAL A 42 -3.75 -3.33 -23.83
C VAL A 42 -4.79 -2.26 -24.15
N ALA A 43 -5.64 -2.51 -25.15
CA ALA A 43 -6.55 -1.50 -25.71
C ALA A 43 -7.83 -1.28 -24.87
N ASP A 44 -8.20 -2.24 -24.03
CA ASP A 44 -9.44 -2.18 -23.26
C ASP A 44 -9.32 -2.80 -21.85
N MET A 45 -10.27 -2.45 -20.98
CA MET A 45 -10.34 -2.90 -19.60
C MET A 45 -10.51 -4.43 -19.47
N ALA A 46 -11.23 -5.08 -20.37
CA ALA A 46 -11.48 -6.51 -20.30
C ALA A 46 -10.19 -7.31 -20.58
N GLY A 47 -9.46 -6.94 -21.63
CA GLY A 47 -8.14 -7.49 -21.95
C GLY A 47 -7.14 -7.25 -20.81
N TYR A 48 -7.21 -6.08 -20.16
CA TYR A 48 -6.32 -5.77 -19.04
C TYR A 48 -6.51 -6.75 -17.89
N PHE A 49 -7.76 -7.00 -17.49
CA PHE A 49 -8.06 -7.94 -16.41
C PHE A 49 -7.81 -9.40 -16.79
N GLN A 50 -7.96 -9.79 -18.06
CA GLN A 50 -7.58 -11.14 -18.51
C GLN A 50 -6.09 -11.42 -18.29
N VAL A 51 -5.22 -10.45 -18.60
CA VAL A 51 -3.77 -10.61 -18.40
C VAL A 51 -3.43 -10.49 -16.92
N ARG A 52 -3.92 -9.45 -16.24
CA ARG A 52 -3.69 -9.19 -14.80
C ARG A 52 -4.06 -10.37 -13.91
N ASN A 53 -5.12 -11.12 -14.25
CA ASN A 53 -5.59 -12.25 -13.45
C ASN A 53 -4.85 -13.56 -13.73
N ARG A 54 -3.83 -13.57 -14.59
CA ARG A 54 -2.97 -14.75 -14.77
C ARG A 54 -2.26 -15.08 -13.44
N PRO A 55 -2.11 -16.36 -13.06
CA PRO A 55 -1.58 -16.75 -11.75
C PRO A 55 -0.22 -16.11 -11.41
N ALA A 56 0.69 -16.03 -12.38
CA ALA A 56 2.01 -15.43 -12.18
C ALA A 56 1.93 -13.93 -11.84
N ILE A 57 1.03 -13.18 -12.49
CA ILE A 57 0.86 -11.74 -12.22
C ILE A 57 0.20 -11.53 -10.86
N LEU A 58 -0.79 -12.36 -10.49
CA LEU A 58 -1.40 -12.29 -9.16
C LEU A 58 -0.40 -12.62 -8.04
N ALA A 59 0.46 -13.61 -8.23
CA ALA A 59 1.52 -13.92 -7.29
C ALA A 59 2.51 -12.74 -7.14
N ALA A 60 2.98 -12.18 -8.26
CA ALA A 60 3.81 -10.98 -8.26
C ALA A 60 3.11 -9.80 -7.56
N LYS A 61 1.80 -9.64 -7.78
CA LYS A 61 0.96 -8.63 -7.14
C LYS A 61 0.97 -8.72 -5.63
N LEU A 62 0.84 -9.91 -5.06
CA LEU A 62 0.96 -10.08 -3.61
C LEU A 62 2.33 -9.63 -3.10
N VAL A 63 3.40 -10.03 -3.80
CA VAL A 63 4.77 -9.69 -3.41
C VAL A 63 4.99 -8.18 -3.45
N TYR A 64 4.75 -7.53 -4.59
CA TYR A 64 5.02 -6.10 -4.71
C TYR A 64 4.06 -5.23 -3.87
N ASN A 65 2.81 -5.64 -3.65
CA ASN A 65 1.90 -4.91 -2.73
C ASN A 65 2.36 -5.01 -1.29
N THR A 66 2.84 -6.19 -0.87
CA THR A 66 3.35 -6.38 0.49
C THR A 66 4.60 -5.52 0.70
N LEU A 67 5.55 -5.55 -0.24
CA LEU A 67 6.76 -4.72 -0.18
C LEU A 67 6.45 -3.23 -0.22
N ALA A 68 5.53 -2.80 -1.10
CA ALA A 68 5.07 -1.41 -1.16
C ALA A 68 4.38 -1.00 0.15
N GLY A 69 3.61 -1.90 0.78
CA GLY A 69 3.04 -1.70 2.10
C GLY A 69 4.11 -1.42 3.15
N VAL A 70 5.13 -2.27 3.25
CA VAL A 70 6.29 -2.05 4.15
C VAL A 70 6.91 -0.67 3.88
N LEU A 71 7.19 -0.35 2.62
CA LEU A 71 7.79 0.93 2.25
C LEU A 71 6.90 2.13 2.61
N GLY A 72 5.60 2.08 2.30
CA GLY A 72 4.64 3.15 2.59
C GLY A 72 4.48 3.39 4.09
N GLY A 73 4.42 2.32 4.88
CA GLY A 73 4.41 2.40 6.35
C GLY A 73 5.70 3.00 6.92
N TYR A 74 6.86 2.56 6.41
CA TYR A 74 8.17 3.11 6.78
C TYR A 74 8.27 4.61 6.46
N MET A 75 7.85 5.03 5.26
CA MET A 75 7.89 6.43 4.84
C MET A 75 6.92 7.30 5.66
N THR A 76 5.73 6.79 5.95
CA THR A 76 4.77 7.46 6.85
C THR A 76 5.40 7.72 8.21
N ALA A 77 5.97 6.67 8.81
CA ALA A 77 6.65 6.76 10.09
C ALA A 77 7.79 7.78 10.06
N LYS A 78 8.65 7.73 9.03
CA LYS A 78 9.77 8.66 8.84
C LYS A 78 9.31 10.13 8.80
N VAL A 79 8.23 10.43 8.08
CA VAL A 79 7.70 11.79 7.99
C VAL A 79 7.02 12.21 9.29
N ALA A 80 6.31 11.31 9.97
CA ALA A 80 5.55 11.59 11.19
C ALA A 80 6.40 12.02 12.39
N GLY A 81 7.69 11.67 12.46
CA GLY A 81 8.58 12.07 13.55
C GLY A 81 8.16 11.44 14.88
N ALA A 82 8.00 12.19 15.97
CA ALA A 82 7.81 11.63 17.32
C ALA A 82 6.63 10.64 17.54
N ARG A 83 5.73 10.47 16.56
CA ARG A 83 4.59 9.53 16.62
C ARG A 83 4.62 8.52 15.45
N GLU A 84 5.79 7.97 15.16
CA GLU A 84 6.07 7.09 14.01
C GLU A 84 5.05 5.93 13.90
N LEU A 85 4.96 5.09 14.93
CA LEU A 85 4.10 3.89 14.90
C LEU A 85 2.60 4.24 14.85
N ARG A 86 2.17 5.30 15.55
CA ARG A 86 0.76 5.72 15.55
C ARG A 86 0.30 6.13 14.15
N HIS A 87 1.11 6.92 13.43
CA HIS A 87 0.78 7.29 12.04
C HIS A 87 0.91 6.10 11.09
N GLY A 88 1.85 5.20 11.34
CA GLY A 88 1.94 3.91 10.64
C GLY A 88 0.66 3.07 10.73
N VAL A 89 0.05 2.98 11.91
CA VAL A 89 -1.24 2.29 12.09
C VAL A 89 -2.37 3.06 11.40
N VAL A 90 -2.41 4.39 11.52
CA VAL A 90 -3.43 5.21 10.85
C VAL A 90 -3.39 5.02 9.34
N VAL A 91 -2.22 5.09 8.71
CA VAL A 91 -2.10 4.89 7.26
C VAL A 91 -2.48 3.46 6.85
N ALA A 92 -2.15 2.45 7.66
CA ALA A 92 -2.53 1.07 7.40
C ALA A 92 -4.06 0.89 7.44
N VAL A 93 -4.75 1.52 8.40
CA VAL A 93 -6.21 1.51 8.48
C VAL A 93 -6.83 2.21 7.27
N VAL A 94 -6.32 3.40 6.89
CA VAL A 94 -6.84 4.13 5.72
C VAL A 94 -6.64 3.33 4.43
N GLN A 95 -5.46 2.75 4.23
CA GLN A 95 -5.18 1.90 3.06
C GLN A 95 -6.08 0.65 3.04
N THR A 96 -6.29 0.02 4.19
CA THR A 96 -7.16 -1.17 4.29
C THR A 96 -8.61 -0.79 3.96
N ALA A 97 -9.10 0.33 4.47
CA ALA A 97 -10.43 0.84 4.14
C ALA A 97 -10.57 1.16 2.64
N ALA A 98 -9.54 1.77 2.02
CA ALA A 98 -9.51 2.04 0.59
C ALA A 98 -9.54 0.75 -0.25
N LEU A 99 -8.83 -0.31 0.18
CA LEU A 99 -8.89 -1.63 -0.46
C LEU A 99 -10.27 -2.27 -0.32
N ILE A 100 -10.88 -2.25 0.87
CA ILE A 100 -12.24 -2.76 1.10
C ILE A 100 -13.22 -2.06 0.15
N TRP A 101 -13.16 -0.73 0.09
CA TRP A 101 -13.98 0.05 -0.82
C TRP A 101 -13.75 -0.34 -2.28
N GLY A 102 -12.48 -0.39 -2.72
CA GLY A 102 -12.12 -0.77 -4.10
C GLY A 102 -12.61 -2.17 -4.49
N PHE A 103 -12.70 -3.10 -3.53
CA PHE A 103 -13.14 -4.47 -3.74
C PHE A 103 -14.65 -4.71 -3.61
N THR A 104 -15.40 -3.77 -3.06
CA THR A 104 -16.84 -3.89 -2.80
C THR A 104 -17.68 -2.96 -3.67
N ALA A 105 -17.23 -1.74 -3.89
CA ALA A 105 -17.95 -0.71 -4.64
C ALA A 105 -17.14 -0.12 -5.81
N GLY A 106 -15.83 -0.40 -5.89
CA GLY A 106 -14.97 0.10 -6.96
C GLY A 106 -14.98 -0.76 -8.23
N GLU A 107 -14.34 -0.24 -9.28
CA GLU A 107 -14.21 -0.91 -10.59
C GLU A 107 -13.56 -2.30 -10.48
N TYR A 108 -12.72 -2.52 -9.47
CA TYR A 108 -12.05 -3.81 -9.24
C TYR A 108 -12.98 -4.91 -8.69
N ALA A 109 -14.17 -4.56 -8.21
CA ALA A 109 -15.10 -5.47 -7.55
C ALA A 109 -15.65 -6.57 -8.49
N ALA A 110 -15.72 -6.33 -9.79
CA ALA A 110 -16.16 -7.34 -10.75
C ALA A 110 -15.02 -8.28 -11.20
N PHE A 111 -13.78 -7.78 -11.22
CA PHE A 111 -12.71 -8.43 -11.97
C PHE A 111 -11.62 -9.10 -11.11
N THR A 112 -11.52 -8.79 -9.82
CA THR A 112 -10.48 -9.38 -8.97
C THR A 112 -10.99 -10.67 -8.31
N PRO A 113 -10.30 -11.82 -8.40
CA PRO A 113 -10.72 -13.05 -7.70
C PRO A 113 -10.89 -12.84 -6.19
N ALA A 114 -11.91 -13.45 -5.57
CA ALA A 114 -12.24 -13.22 -4.16
C ALA A 114 -11.07 -13.54 -3.21
N TRP A 115 -10.35 -14.63 -3.45
CA TRP A 115 -9.17 -15.01 -2.65
C TRP A 115 -8.08 -13.95 -2.68
N MET A 116 -7.89 -13.27 -3.81
CA MET A 116 -6.87 -12.23 -3.98
C MET A 116 -7.24 -10.98 -3.18
N ARG A 117 -8.53 -10.63 -3.11
CA ARG A 117 -9.02 -9.51 -2.28
C ARG A 117 -8.71 -9.78 -0.81
N VAL A 118 -9.02 -10.98 -0.34
CA VAL A 118 -8.74 -11.40 1.03
C VAL A 118 -7.24 -11.37 1.31
N ALA A 119 -6.40 -11.92 0.43
CA ALA A 119 -4.96 -11.92 0.59
C ALA A 119 -4.37 -10.50 0.67
N LEU A 120 -4.80 -9.58 -0.20
CA LEU A 120 -4.34 -8.18 -0.17
C LEU A 120 -4.77 -7.47 1.12
N LEU A 121 -6.00 -7.67 1.59
CA LEU A 121 -6.47 -7.11 2.85
C LEU A 121 -5.65 -7.62 4.04
N LEU A 122 -5.36 -8.93 4.07
CA LEU A 122 -4.61 -9.56 5.17
C LEU A 122 -3.12 -9.24 5.15
N LEU A 123 -2.53 -8.89 4.01
CA LEU A 123 -1.09 -8.65 3.89
C LEU A 123 -0.73 -7.16 3.92
N THR A 124 -1.45 -6.31 3.19
CA THR A 124 -1.04 -4.90 3.00
C THR A 124 -1.07 -4.11 4.30
N GLY A 125 -2.16 -4.18 5.07
CA GLY A 125 -2.27 -3.47 6.35
C GLY A 125 -1.16 -3.86 7.34
N PRO A 126 -1.00 -5.15 7.66
CA PRO A 126 0.08 -5.61 8.54
C PRO A 126 1.49 -5.27 8.02
N ALA A 127 1.72 -5.34 6.70
CA ALA A 127 2.99 -4.94 6.10
C ALA A 127 3.30 -3.46 6.35
N MET A 128 2.32 -2.57 6.23
CA MET A 128 2.49 -1.15 6.55
C MET A 128 2.84 -0.93 8.03
N VAL A 129 2.16 -1.63 8.95
CA VAL A 129 2.49 -1.58 10.38
C VAL A 129 3.91 -2.09 10.63
N ALA A 130 4.33 -3.17 9.96
CA ALA A 130 5.68 -3.71 10.06
C ALA A 130 6.73 -2.69 9.60
N GLY A 131 6.53 -2.04 8.45
CA GLY A 131 7.43 -1.00 7.96
C GLY A 131 7.55 0.20 8.90
N ALA A 132 6.42 0.66 9.45
CA ALA A 132 6.42 1.72 10.46
C ALA A 132 7.15 1.29 11.75
N SER A 133 7.01 0.03 12.14
CA SER A 133 7.66 -0.54 13.32
C SER A 133 9.18 -0.64 13.16
N VAL A 134 9.67 -1.02 11.97
CA VAL A 134 11.10 -1.04 11.65
C VAL A 134 11.70 0.36 11.85
N ARG A 135 11.01 1.39 11.33
CA ARG A 135 11.44 2.78 11.47
C ARG A 135 11.46 3.24 12.93
N ALA A 136 10.39 2.97 13.68
CA ALA A 136 10.27 3.29 15.11
C ALA A 136 11.38 2.68 15.94
N LYS A 137 11.70 1.40 15.71
CA LYS A 137 12.79 0.70 16.41
C LYS A 137 14.16 1.28 16.07
N ALA A 138 14.40 1.63 14.80
CA ALA A 138 15.67 2.21 14.38
C ALA A 138 15.97 3.57 15.03
N VAL A 139 14.94 4.36 15.38
CA VAL A 139 15.11 5.60 16.15
C VAL A 139 15.23 5.34 17.64
N GLY A 140 14.41 4.44 18.18
CA GLY A 140 14.36 4.16 19.62
C GLY A 140 15.60 3.44 20.15
N GLY A 141 16.28 2.64 19.33
CA GLY A 141 17.52 1.95 19.72
C GLY A 141 18.79 2.81 19.68
N GLY A 142 18.68 4.08 19.29
CA GLY A 142 19.79 5.05 19.28
C GLY A 142 19.78 6.03 20.47
N GLN A 143 18.93 5.77 21.47
CA GLN A 143 18.89 6.48 22.76
C GLN A 143 19.40 5.55 23.86
#